data_AF-G6YS39-F1
#
_entry.id   AF-G6YS39-F1
#
_cell.length_a   1.000
_cell.length_b   1.000
_cell.length_c   1.000
_cell.angle_alpha   90.00
_cell.angle_beta   90.00
_cell.angle_gamma   90.00
#
_symmetry.space_group_name_H-M   'P 1'
#
loop_
_entity.id
_entity.type
_entity.pdbx_description
1 polymer ?
#
loop_
_entity_poly.entity_id
_entity_poly.type
_entity_poly.pdbx_seq_one_letter_code
_entity_poly.pdbx_strand_id
1 'polypeptide(L)'
;MNQAEQFPLPRQLGGLSTALNVGHDPMKYLHEFLVAVGIGLLAYGFNQPWSAYDAAEVKRIEFMADTEKFAYAYSEFARRVNEQIALHRSCIEQGQDCDEEETKEKMRNLDPAATEWGNKANLLKVENQKAMRLAMHYQKMKTIWLTVGVLSCLLGMVVLGFGLRGVLRAQSQR
;
A
#
# COMPACT_ATOMS: atom_id res chain seq x y z
N MET A 1 -75.24 59.45 10.43
CA MET A 1 -74.03 59.82 11.19
C MET A 1 -72.85 59.51 10.30
N ASN A 2 -72.14 60.57 9.92
CA ASN A 2 -71.07 60.60 8.91
C ASN A 2 -69.69 60.41 9.56
N GLN A 3 -68.73 60.12 8.69
CA GLN A 3 -67.27 60.25 8.82
C GLN A 3 -66.52 59.06 9.44
N ALA A 4 -66.05 58.17 8.56
CA ALA A 4 -64.73 57.58 8.72
C ALA A 4 -63.79 58.32 7.76
N GLU A 5 -62.71 58.86 8.32
CA GLU A 5 -61.76 59.74 7.68
C GLU A 5 -60.99 59.07 6.54
N GLN A 6 -60.72 59.92 5.55
CA GLN A 6 -60.00 59.70 4.32
C GLN A 6 -58.50 59.90 4.60
N PHE A 7 -57.69 58.84 4.53
CA PHE A 7 -56.23 58.97 4.50
C PHE A 7 -55.70 58.80 3.07
N PRO A 8 -54.88 59.73 2.55
CA PRO A 8 -54.39 59.66 1.19
C PRO A 8 -53.17 58.74 1.07
N LEU A 9 -53.16 57.96 -0.02
CA LEU A 9 -51.97 57.31 -0.58
C LEU A 9 -50.90 58.34 -0.97
N PRO A 10 -49.60 58.08 -0.74
CA PRO A 10 -48.56 58.59 -1.61
C PRO A 10 -48.32 57.60 -2.77
N ARG A 11 -48.47 58.14 -3.98
CA ARG A 11 -48.06 57.55 -5.26
C ARG A 11 -46.55 57.33 -5.30
N GLN A 12 -46.18 56.25 -5.98
CA GLN A 12 -44.86 55.76 -6.38
C GLN A 12 -43.73 56.78 -6.63
N LEU A 13 -42.50 56.35 -6.35
CA LEU A 13 -41.26 56.48 -7.15
C LEU A 13 -40.21 55.64 -6.38
N GLY A 14 -39.87 54.42 -6.81
CA GLY A 14 -38.93 54.18 -7.89
C GLY A 14 -37.55 53.90 -7.29
N GLY A 15 -37.07 52.65 -7.38
CA GLY A 15 -35.64 52.38 -7.18
C GLY A 15 -35.29 51.04 -6.53
N LEU A 16 -34.96 50.06 -7.39
CA LEU A 16 -34.07 48.91 -7.15
C LEU A 16 -34.42 48.01 -5.95
N SER A 17 -35.22 46.96 -6.11
CA SER A 17 -34.79 45.69 -6.74
C SER A 17 -33.37 45.23 -6.33
N THR A 18 -33.06 45.27 -5.04
CA THR A 18 -32.02 44.42 -4.44
C THR A 18 -32.64 43.07 -4.09
N ALA A 19 -32.79 42.18 -5.08
CA ALA A 19 -33.04 40.77 -4.81
C ALA A 19 -32.55 39.94 -6.00
N LEU A 20 -31.30 39.49 -5.88
CA LEU A 20 -30.85 38.19 -6.37
C LEU A 20 -31.15 37.89 -7.85
N ASN A 21 -30.66 38.72 -8.76
CA ASN A 21 -30.26 38.20 -10.07
C ASN A 21 -28.87 37.57 -9.90
N VAL A 22 -28.81 36.41 -9.24
CA VAL A 22 -27.67 35.51 -9.41
C VAL A 22 -27.79 35.01 -10.84
N GLY A 23 -27.15 35.73 -11.75
CA GLY A 23 -26.81 35.24 -13.08
C GLY A 23 -26.03 33.94 -12.89
N HIS A 24 -26.76 32.84 -12.79
CA HIS A 24 -26.23 31.50 -12.78
C HIS A 24 -25.77 31.26 -14.21
N ASP A 25 -24.49 31.49 -14.47
CA ASP A 25 -23.83 30.94 -15.66
C ASP A 25 -23.42 29.50 -15.32
N PRO A 26 -24.27 28.47 -15.54
CA PRO A 26 -23.96 27.08 -15.19
C PRO A 26 -22.65 26.58 -15.80
N MET A 27 -22.27 27.17 -16.94
CA MET A 27 -21.01 26.88 -17.63
C MET A 27 -19.77 27.31 -16.85
N LYS A 28 -19.83 28.41 -16.08
CA LYS A 28 -18.68 28.88 -15.29
C LYS A 28 -18.40 27.94 -14.11
N TYR A 29 -19.44 27.55 -13.38
CA TYR A 29 -19.33 26.60 -12.27
C TYR A 29 -18.88 25.21 -12.73
N LEU A 30 -19.31 24.78 -13.92
CA LEU A 30 -18.85 23.52 -14.51
C LEU A 30 -17.34 23.51 -14.72
N HIS A 31 -16.77 24.60 -15.24
CA HIS A 31 -15.32 24.69 -15.47
C HIS A 31 -14.50 24.79 -14.17
N GLU A 32 -14.99 25.53 -13.17
CA GLU A 32 -14.36 25.58 -11.84
C GLU A 32 -14.39 24.22 -11.14
N PHE A 33 -15.51 23.48 -11.26
CA PHE A 33 -15.63 22.11 -10.76
C PHE A 33 -14.66 21.15 -11.46
N LEU A 34 -14.53 21.23 -12.80
CA LEU A 34 -13.56 20.44 -13.55
C LEU A 34 -12.13 20.72 -13.09
N VAL A 35 -11.76 21.97 -12.83
CA VAL A 35 -10.44 22.31 -12.28
C VAL A 35 -10.23 21.66 -10.90
N ALA A 36 -11.21 21.77 -10.00
CA ALA A 36 -11.13 21.15 -8.67
C ALA A 36 -10.99 19.62 -8.73
N VAL A 37 -11.79 18.96 -9.59
CA VAL A 37 -11.72 17.51 -9.82
C VAL A 37 -10.38 17.11 -10.43
N GLY A 38 -9.85 17.90 -11.39
CA GLY A 38 -8.55 17.66 -12.00
C GLY A 38 -7.40 17.71 -10.98
N ILE A 39 -7.40 18.71 -10.09
CA ILE A 39 -6.42 18.82 -9.00
C ILE A 39 -6.57 17.65 -8.02
N GLY A 40 -7.81 17.28 -7.67
CA GLY A 40 -8.09 16.15 -6.79
C GLY A 40 -7.58 14.82 -7.35
N LEU A 41 -7.76 14.57 -8.66
CA LEU A 41 -7.26 13.38 -9.34
C LEU A 41 -5.73 13.31 -9.40
N LEU A 42 -5.07 14.45 -9.58
CA LEU A 42 -3.61 14.55 -9.50
C LEU A 42 -3.13 14.24 -8.09
N ALA A 43 -3.69 14.90 -7.06
CA ALA A 43 -3.33 14.66 -5.67
C ALA A 43 -3.55 13.19 -5.27
N TYR A 44 -4.67 12.59 -5.68
CA TYR A 44 -4.95 11.17 -5.47
C TYR A 44 -3.93 10.28 -6.19
N GLY A 45 -3.64 10.59 -7.45
CA GLY A 45 -2.71 9.83 -8.30
C GLY A 45 -1.26 9.86 -7.82
N PHE A 46 -0.86 10.89 -7.07
CA PHE A 46 0.46 10.94 -6.41
C PHE A 46 0.45 10.29 -5.02
N ASN A 47 -0.56 10.56 -4.20
CA ASN A 47 -0.51 10.20 -2.78
C ASN A 47 -0.79 8.71 -2.55
N GLN A 48 -1.75 8.13 -3.25
CA GLN A 48 -2.12 6.71 -3.07
C GLN A 48 -1.01 5.73 -3.45
N PRO A 49 -0.34 5.87 -4.62
CA PRO A 49 0.76 4.98 -4.95
C PRO A 49 1.94 5.11 -3.99
N TRP A 50 2.20 6.32 -3.47
CA TRP A 50 3.29 6.56 -2.53
C TRP A 50 3.04 5.89 -1.17
N SER A 51 1.84 6.07 -0.59
CA SER A 51 1.48 5.40 0.67
C SER A 51 1.46 3.88 0.54
N ALA A 52 0.98 3.37 -0.61
CA ALA A 52 0.98 1.94 -0.89
C ALA A 52 2.40 1.39 -1.09
N TYR A 53 3.30 2.19 -1.66
CA TYR A 53 4.72 1.83 -1.81
C TYR A 53 5.41 1.69 -0.46
N ASP A 54 5.23 2.66 0.42
CA ASP A 54 5.90 2.69 1.74
C ASP A 54 5.48 1.47 2.59
N ALA A 55 4.18 1.19 2.65
CA ALA A 55 3.65 0.00 3.33
C ALA A 55 4.20 -1.31 2.75
N ALA A 56 4.37 -1.40 1.42
CA ALA A 56 4.92 -2.58 0.77
C ALA A 56 6.42 -2.76 1.04
N GLU A 57 7.19 -1.68 1.11
CA GLU A 57 8.63 -1.73 1.36
C GLU A 57 8.91 -2.16 2.81
N VAL A 58 8.16 -1.65 3.79
CA VAL A 58 8.25 -2.10 5.19
C VAL A 58 7.99 -3.61 5.29
N LYS A 59 6.94 -4.10 4.61
CA LYS A 59 6.63 -5.54 4.59
C LYS A 59 7.72 -6.38 3.90
N ARG A 60 8.40 -5.83 2.89
CA ARG A 60 9.54 -6.49 2.25
C ARG A 60 10.72 -6.64 3.22
N ILE A 61 11.00 -5.60 4.00
CA ILE A 61 12.09 -5.61 5.00
C ILE A 61 11.79 -6.64 6.09
N GLU A 62 10.56 -6.68 6.62
CA GLU A 62 10.13 -7.70 7.59
C GLU A 62 10.32 -9.12 7.02
N PHE A 63 9.92 -9.34 5.76
CA PHE A 63 10.09 -10.63 5.10
C PHE A 63 11.57 -11.03 4.92
N MET A 64 12.45 -10.09 4.58
CA MET A 64 13.90 -10.35 4.49
C MET A 64 14.45 -10.78 5.85
N ALA A 65 14.07 -10.08 6.93
CA ALA A 65 14.49 -10.43 8.28
C ALA A 65 14.00 -11.82 8.72
N ASP A 66 12.76 -12.20 8.42
CA ASP A 66 12.24 -13.53 8.74
C ASP A 66 12.85 -14.64 7.88
N THR A 67 13.23 -14.32 6.64
CA THR A 67 13.98 -15.24 5.77
C THR A 67 15.38 -15.50 6.32
N GLU A 68 16.07 -14.47 6.82
CA GLU A 68 17.38 -14.62 7.47
C GLU A 68 17.31 -15.49 8.73
N LYS A 69 16.27 -15.32 9.57
CA LYS A 69 16.05 -16.17 10.76
C LYS A 69 15.86 -17.64 10.37
N PHE A 70 15.07 -17.90 9.33
CA PHE A 70 14.89 -19.26 8.81
C PHE A 70 16.19 -19.83 8.27
N ALA A 71 16.92 -19.06 7.45
CA ALA A 71 18.20 -19.48 6.89
C ALA A 71 19.19 -19.84 7.99
N TYR A 72 19.30 -19.01 9.03
CA TYR A 72 20.15 -19.28 10.19
C TYR A 72 19.74 -20.57 10.91
N ALA A 73 18.45 -20.75 11.23
CA ALA A 73 17.97 -21.95 11.91
C ALA A 73 18.19 -23.22 11.08
N TYR A 74 17.98 -23.14 9.75
CA TYR A 74 18.24 -24.25 8.84
C TYR A 74 19.73 -24.55 8.70
N SER A 75 20.60 -23.54 8.64
CA SER A 75 22.05 -23.72 8.61
C SER A 75 22.58 -24.39 9.88
N GLU A 76 22.06 -24.01 11.05
CA GLU A 76 22.40 -24.65 12.33
C GLU A 76 21.93 -26.11 12.39
N PHE A 77 20.75 -26.42 11.84
CA PHE A 77 20.30 -27.80 11.66
C PHE A 77 21.23 -28.58 10.72
N ALA A 78 21.52 -28.04 9.53
CA ALA A 78 22.38 -28.69 8.54
C ALA A 78 23.80 -28.92 9.05
N ARG A 79 24.37 -27.98 9.82
CA ARG A 79 25.68 -28.14 10.46
C ARG A 79 25.72 -29.38 11.37
N ARG A 80 24.71 -29.56 12.23
CA ARG A 80 24.64 -30.69 13.17
C ARG A 80 24.40 -32.02 12.45
N VAL A 81 23.55 -32.04 11.43
CA VAL A 81 23.37 -33.23 10.58
C VAL A 81 24.67 -33.58 9.85
N ASN A 82 25.41 -32.59 9.35
CA ASN A 82 26.71 -32.82 8.73
C ASN A 82 27.75 -33.34 9.73
N GLU A 83 27.73 -32.87 10.99
CA GLU A 83 28.58 -33.41 12.06
C GLU A 83 28.25 -34.89 12.34
N GLN A 84 26.97 -35.27 12.38
CA GLN A 84 26.55 -36.67 12.51
C GLN A 84 27.01 -37.52 11.32
N ILE A 85 26.83 -37.03 10.09
CA ILE A 85 27.29 -37.72 8.88
C ILE A 85 28.81 -37.88 8.89
N ALA A 86 29.55 -36.85 9.31
CA ALA A 86 31.00 -36.89 9.40
C ALA A 86 31.48 -37.93 10.43
N LEU A 87 30.85 -37.97 11.62
CA LEU A 87 31.12 -39.00 12.64
C LEU A 87 30.84 -40.41 12.13
N HIS A 88 29.75 -40.60 11.38
CA HIS A 88 29.42 -41.89 10.79
C HIS A 88 30.47 -42.31 9.77
N ARG A 89 30.82 -41.38 8.88
CA ARG A 89 31.80 -41.59 7.82
C ARG A 89 33.18 -41.90 8.39
N SER A 90 33.63 -41.17 9.42
CA SER A 90 34.93 -41.42 10.05
C SER A 90 34.99 -42.81 10.68
N CYS A 91 33.90 -43.29 11.26
CA CYS A 91 33.82 -44.66 11.80
C CYS A 91 33.92 -45.72 10.69
N ILE A 92 33.21 -45.52 9.57
CA ILE A 92 33.31 -46.41 8.39
C ILE A 92 34.75 -46.44 7.85
N GLU A 93 35.41 -45.27 7.77
CA GLU A 93 36.79 -45.15 7.29
C GLU A 93 37.83 -45.79 8.23
N GLN A 94 37.57 -45.81 9.55
CA GLN A 94 38.44 -46.46 10.55
C GLN A 94 38.26 -47.98 10.61
N GLY A 95 37.15 -48.53 10.12
CA GLY A 95 36.95 -49.98 10.03
C GLY A 95 36.92 -50.67 11.39
N GLN A 96 37.86 -51.58 11.65
CA GLN A 96 37.91 -52.38 12.88
C GLN A 96 38.37 -51.59 14.12
N ASP A 97 39.03 -50.44 13.93
CA ASP A 97 39.48 -49.58 15.03
C ASP A 97 38.39 -48.61 15.49
N CYS A 98 37.21 -48.59 14.85
CA CYS A 98 36.10 -47.76 15.28
C CYS A 98 35.43 -48.33 16.53
N ASP A 99 35.31 -47.50 17.57
CA ASP A 99 34.38 -47.73 18.67
C ASP A 99 32.96 -47.30 18.25
N GLU A 100 32.16 -48.29 17.83
CA GLU A 100 30.77 -48.05 17.41
C GLU A 100 29.88 -47.53 18.54
N GLU A 101 30.12 -47.92 19.79
CA GLU A 101 29.32 -47.47 20.94
C GLU A 101 29.61 -46.01 21.26
N GLU A 102 30.88 -45.62 21.31
CA GLU A 102 31.28 -44.22 21.50
C GLU A 102 30.74 -43.32 20.37
N THR A 103 30.80 -43.81 19.13
CA THR A 103 30.29 -43.07 17.97
C THR A 103 28.77 -42.92 18.02
N LYS A 104 28.03 -43.98 18.40
CA LYS A 104 26.58 -43.94 18.61
C LYS A 104 26.20 -42.99 19.74
N GLU A 105 26.95 -42.97 20.84
CA GLU A 105 26.70 -42.08 21.97
C GLU A 105 26.90 -40.61 21.57
N LYS A 106 27.99 -40.31 20.85
CA LYS A 106 28.23 -38.97 20.28
C LYS A 106 27.12 -38.53 19.34
N MET A 107 26.61 -39.42 18.49
CA MET A 107 25.46 -39.13 17.63
C MET A 107 24.18 -38.88 18.43
N ARG A 108 23.88 -39.70 19.44
CA ARG A 108 22.71 -39.55 20.31
C ARG A 108 22.73 -38.24 21.09
N ASN A 109 23.91 -37.75 21.47
CA ASN A 109 24.05 -36.46 22.13
C ASN A 109 23.78 -35.27 21.19
N LEU A 110 24.06 -35.42 19.88
CA LEU A 110 23.78 -34.41 18.86
C LEU A 110 22.31 -34.43 18.38
N ASP A 111 21.65 -35.58 18.45
CA ASP A 111 20.31 -35.83 17.92
C ASP A 111 19.18 -34.96 18.50
N PRO A 112 19.07 -34.73 19.83
CA PRO A 112 18.02 -33.88 20.38
C PRO A 112 18.17 -32.42 19.93
N ALA A 113 19.41 -31.92 19.83
CA ALA A 113 19.68 -30.58 19.33
C ALA A 113 19.35 -30.47 17.84
N ALA A 114 19.73 -31.46 17.02
CA ALA A 114 19.37 -31.49 15.60
C ALA A 114 17.84 -31.50 15.41
N THR A 115 17.13 -32.31 16.19
CA THR A 115 15.66 -32.39 16.13
C THR A 115 15.00 -31.06 16.53
N GLU A 116 15.49 -30.41 17.58
CA GLU A 116 14.99 -29.09 18.01
C GLU A 116 15.17 -28.03 16.92
N TRP A 117 16.37 -27.91 16.36
CA TRP A 117 16.66 -26.95 15.29
C TRP A 117 15.90 -27.28 14.00
N GLY A 118 15.71 -28.56 13.68
CA GLY A 118 14.90 -29.02 12.56
C GLY A 118 13.43 -28.63 12.72
N ASN A 119 12.85 -28.83 13.91
CA ASN A 119 11.48 -28.42 14.23
C ASN A 119 11.32 -26.90 14.16
N LYS A 120 12.27 -26.15 14.71
CA LYS A 120 12.31 -24.68 14.65
C LYS A 120 12.39 -24.17 13.22
N ALA A 121 13.25 -24.76 12.39
CA ALA A 121 13.37 -24.41 10.97
C ALA A 121 12.07 -24.73 10.20
N ASN A 122 11.43 -25.86 10.48
CA ASN A 122 10.16 -26.22 9.85
C ASN A 122 9.02 -25.27 10.23
N LEU A 123 8.94 -24.87 11.50
CA LEU A 123 7.95 -23.90 11.97
C LEU A 123 8.15 -22.54 11.28
N LEU A 124 9.39 -22.04 11.28
CA LEU A 124 9.77 -20.80 10.60
C LEU A 124 9.53 -20.87 9.08
N LYS A 125 9.72 -22.05 8.45
CA LYS A 125 9.42 -22.27 7.04
C LYS A 125 7.93 -22.11 6.74
N VAL A 126 7.06 -22.71 7.55
CA VAL A 126 5.61 -22.61 7.37
C VAL A 126 5.13 -21.17 7.56
N GLU A 127 5.68 -20.47 8.56
CA GLU A 127 5.41 -19.05 8.78
C GLU A 127 5.90 -18.19 7.60
N ASN A 128 7.12 -18.41 7.13
CA ASN A 128 7.68 -17.72 5.97
C ASN A 128 6.91 -18.02 4.68
N GLN A 129 6.39 -19.24 4.47
CA GLN A 129 5.57 -19.54 3.29
C GLN A 129 4.26 -18.74 3.28
N LYS A 130 3.65 -18.53 4.46
CA LYS A 130 2.46 -17.68 4.58
C LYS A 130 2.81 -16.22 4.30
N ALA A 131 3.92 -15.73 4.86
CA ALA A 131 4.40 -14.37 4.62
C ALA A 131 4.80 -14.12 3.15
N MET A 132 5.43 -15.09 2.49
CA MET A 132 5.85 -15.02 1.09
C MET A 132 4.66 -14.89 0.14
N ARG A 133 3.57 -15.62 0.41
CA ARG A 133 2.33 -15.50 -0.37
C ARG A 133 1.77 -14.08 -0.27
N LEU A 134 1.74 -13.52 0.94
CA LEU A 134 1.33 -12.13 1.18
C LEU A 134 2.25 -11.15 0.43
N ALA A 135 3.57 -11.31 0.51
CA ALA A 135 4.54 -10.45 -0.16
C ALA A 135 4.37 -10.44 -1.69
N MET A 136 4.10 -11.59 -2.32
CA MET A 136 3.80 -11.66 -3.76
C MET A 136 2.53 -10.89 -4.13
N HIS A 137 1.48 -10.94 -3.29
CA HIS A 137 0.28 -10.15 -3.50
C HIS A 137 0.54 -8.65 -3.36
N TYR A 138 1.39 -8.24 -2.40
CA TYR A 138 1.77 -6.83 -2.25
C TYR A 138 2.55 -6.29 -3.46
N GLN A 139 3.45 -7.09 -4.03
CA GLN A 139 4.18 -6.68 -5.23
C GLN A 139 3.25 -6.47 -6.43
N LYS A 140 2.23 -7.32 -6.60
CA LYS A 140 1.19 -7.16 -7.62
C LYS A 140 0.31 -5.94 -7.33
N MET A 141 -0.07 -5.71 -6.08
CA MET A 141 -0.83 -4.52 -5.66
C MET A 141 -0.07 -3.23 -5.96
N LYS A 142 1.24 -3.17 -5.69
CA LYS A 142 2.07 -2.00 -6.03
C LYS A 142 1.97 -1.63 -7.50
N THR A 143 2.09 -2.61 -8.40
CA THR A 143 1.96 -2.37 -9.84
C THR A 143 0.56 -1.87 -10.21
N ILE A 144 -0.49 -2.44 -9.61
CA ILE A 144 -1.88 -2.01 -9.83
C ILE A 144 -2.07 -0.56 -9.36
N TRP A 145 -1.66 -0.24 -8.14
CA TRP A 145 -1.77 1.11 -7.58
C TRP A 145 -0.99 2.15 -8.37
N LEU A 146 0.22 1.81 -8.82
CA LEU A 146 1.01 2.69 -9.68
C LEU A 146 0.33 2.92 -11.02
N THR A 147 -0.24 1.87 -11.63
CA THR A 147 -0.99 1.97 -12.88
C THR A 147 -2.24 2.85 -12.72
N VAL A 148 -3.01 2.62 -11.66
CA VAL A 148 -4.20 3.42 -11.31
C VAL A 148 -3.81 4.88 -11.05
N GLY A 149 -2.72 5.13 -10.34
CA GLY A 149 -2.20 6.47 -10.09
C GLY A 149 -1.82 7.20 -11.36
N VAL A 150 -1.08 6.55 -12.27
CA VAL A 150 -0.71 7.11 -13.58
C VAL A 150 -1.95 7.44 -14.40
N LEU A 151 -2.93 6.52 -14.48
CA LEU A 151 -4.19 6.76 -15.20
C LEU A 151 -4.98 7.93 -14.58
N SER A 152 -5.04 8.02 -13.25
CA SER A 152 -5.66 9.13 -12.52
C SER A 152 -4.98 10.46 -12.85
N CYS A 153 -3.65 10.51 -12.89
CA CYS A 153 -2.90 11.71 -13.24
C CYS A 153 -3.15 12.13 -14.70
N LEU A 154 -3.17 11.17 -15.64
CA LEU A 154 -3.47 11.44 -17.05
C LEU A 154 -4.88 12.02 -17.21
N LEU A 155 -5.88 11.41 -16.57
CA LEU A 155 -7.26 11.91 -16.56
C LEU A 155 -7.35 13.29 -15.90
N GLY A 156 -6.67 13.49 -14.77
CA GLY A 156 -6.59 14.77 -14.08
C GLY A 156 -6.04 15.88 -14.97
N MET A 157 -4.95 15.62 -15.71
CA MET A 157 -4.39 16.58 -16.66
C MET A 157 -5.36 16.94 -17.79
N VAL A 158 -6.07 15.95 -18.34
CA VAL A 158 -7.07 16.17 -19.40
C VAL A 158 -8.23 17.03 -18.88
N VAL A 159 -8.80 16.66 -17.74
CA VAL A 159 -9.92 17.38 -17.10
C VAL A 159 -9.52 18.80 -16.73
N LEU A 160 -8.34 18.99 -16.15
CA LEU A 160 -7.80 20.29 -15.77
C LEU A 160 -7.54 21.17 -17.00
N GLY A 161 -7.06 20.59 -18.11
CA GLY A 161 -6.89 21.27 -19.39
C GLY A 161 -8.22 21.76 -19.99
N PHE A 162 -9.28 20.96 -19.92
CA PHE A 162 -10.62 21.37 -20.34
C PHE A 162 -11.21 22.45 -19.42
N GLY A 163 -11.04 22.30 -18.10
CA GLY A 163 -11.46 23.29 -17.11
C GLY A 163 -10.80 24.65 -17.33
N LEU A 164 -9.47 24.69 -17.40
CA LEU A 164 -8.71 25.93 -17.61
C LEU A 164 -9.04 26.61 -18.95
N ARG A 165 -9.14 25.84 -20.04
CA ARG A 165 -9.55 26.41 -21.35
C ARG A 165 -10.96 27.01 -21.30
N GLY A 166 -11.88 26.38 -20.57
CA GLY A 166 -13.23 26.90 -20.36
C GLY A 166 -13.24 28.20 -19.56
N VAL A 167 -12.49 28.26 -18.45
CA VAL A 167 -12.35 29.47 -17.63
C VAL A 167 -11.72 30.62 -18.44
N LEU A 168 -10.63 30.36 -19.18
CA LEU A 168 -9.94 31.37 -19.98
C LEU A 168 -10.82 31.93 -21.11
N ARG A 169 -11.61 31.09 -21.77
CA ARG A 169 -12.57 31.54 -22.80
C ARG A 169 -13.72 32.36 -22.20
N ALA A 170 -14.23 31.96 -21.03
CA ALA A 170 -15.27 32.70 -20.33
C ALA A 170 -14.78 34.07 -19.82
N GLN A 171 -13.48 34.18 -19.47
CA GLN A 171 -12.86 35.47 -19.12
C GLN A 171 -12.59 36.35 -20.33
N SER A 172 -12.22 35.78 -21.48
CA SER A 172 -11.97 36.53 -22.73
C SER A 172 -13.24 37.11 -23.38
N GLN A 173 -14.43 36.64 -23.00
CA GLN A 173 -15.73 37.11 -23.52
C GLN A 173 -16.40 38.16 -22.63
N ARG A 174 -15.79 38.52 -21.49
CA ARG A 174 -16.19 39.65 -20.64
C ARG A 174 -15.33 40.86 -20.94
#